data_AF-A0A9P4QPH2-F1
#
_entry.id   AF-A0A9P4QPH2-F1
#
_cell.length_a   1.000
_cell.length_b   1.000
_cell.length_c   1.000
_cell.angle_alpha   90.00
_cell.angle_beta   90.00
_cell.angle_gamma   90.00
#
_symmetry.space_group_name_H-M   'P 1'
#
loop_
_entity.id
_entity.type
_entity.pdbx_description
1 polymer ?
#
loop_
_entity_poly.entity_id
_entity_poly.type
_entity_poly.pdbx_seq_one_letter_code
_entity_poly.pdbx_strand_id
1 'polypeptide(L)'
;MEQELKSLIALPKQAVDPKAPSLHLTFNACSELSLTLPYHIEFTISRDRDDYCTQPIAFKWSPNSDGFTEEGFVLLRHNNNSLERVPIDYPETAKSNDKEICVTIGFDHHVWTLAPGDSIKLLAPLPETHHKALEPNQQYTLLWPGLLISKWDFGTMQNRTGHVLEDTEESPALILPGSPHTCISFVAKEETEAWPDRPEIEARFGFTEANLQEETWRKSRSQPRAPKLSVALECPTSLSLGTVFEVSIKVTYDAMPDARPIIFHAHVFDTEDNLQLHRLEGDNWNVCEDFGDEGGFLLVDDPDVPINVAQDTEKFVSLRPGESWSTSRRLQGEKWTYLPDDSKGGNRFRVEFDGATVDWWDWGSREEHKDTVVKLPCWIKGPVVDPKDNGGREKMNVSASDVVEFSVGKE
;
A
#
# COMPACT_ATOMS: atom_id res chain seq x y z
N MET A 1 21.71 12.07 -30.17
CA MET A 1 20.96 11.06 -29.40
C MET A 1 20.19 10.08 -30.30
N GLU A 2 19.13 10.46 -31.03
CA GLU A 2 18.38 9.48 -31.86
C GLU A 2 19.24 8.78 -32.94
N GLN A 3 20.14 9.51 -33.60
CA GLN A 3 21.09 8.90 -34.55
C GLN A 3 22.08 7.93 -33.89
N GLU A 4 22.47 8.19 -32.64
CA GLU A 4 23.33 7.28 -31.87
C GLU A 4 22.55 6.03 -31.48
N LEU A 5 21.30 6.15 -31.04
CA LEU A 5 20.44 4.98 -30.77
C LEU A 5 20.23 4.14 -32.04
N LYS A 6 20.03 4.78 -33.19
CA LYS A 6 19.91 4.10 -34.50
C LYS A 6 21.13 3.25 -34.85
N SER A 7 22.35 3.69 -34.54
CA SER A 7 23.56 2.92 -34.85
C SER A 7 23.75 1.71 -33.93
N LEU A 8 23.00 1.65 -32.82
CA LEU A 8 23.03 0.53 -31.87
C LEU A 8 21.97 -0.53 -32.17
N ILE A 9 21.07 -0.31 -33.13
CA ILE A 9 20.05 -1.29 -33.53
C ILE A 9 20.70 -2.39 -34.37
N ALA A 10 20.65 -3.62 -33.87
CA ALA A 10 21.19 -4.79 -34.55
C ALA A 10 20.17 -5.37 -35.54
N LEU A 11 18.92 -5.56 -35.12
CA LEU A 11 17.86 -6.16 -35.92
C LEU A 11 16.63 -5.24 -35.96
N PRO A 12 16.53 -4.35 -36.96
CA PRO A 12 15.39 -3.45 -37.11
C PRO A 12 14.17 -4.17 -37.71
N LYS A 13 12.97 -3.55 -37.68
CA LYS A 13 11.74 -4.11 -38.29
C LYS A 13 11.91 -4.51 -39.76
N GLN A 14 12.78 -3.82 -40.51
CA GLN A 14 13.06 -4.14 -41.91
C GLN A 14 13.84 -5.45 -42.12
N ALA A 15 14.47 -5.98 -41.07
CA ALA A 15 15.17 -7.27 -41.11
C ALA A 15 14.22 -8.47 -40.96
N VAL A 16 12.95 -8.25 -40.57
CA VAL A 16 11.93 -9.29 -40.44
C VAL A 16 11.58 -9.84 -41.82
N ASP A 17 11.70 -11.15 -42.00
CA ASP A 17 11.25 -11.81 -43.23
C ASP A 17 9.72 -11.60 -43.39
N PRO A 18 9.22 -11.12 -44.54
CA PRO A 18 7.78 -10.98 -44.77
C PRO A 18 6.95 -12.27 -44.61
N LYS A 19 7.61 -13.44 -44.57
CA LYS A 19 7.02 -14.75 -44.31
C LYS A 19 7.27 -15.24 -42.88
N ALA A 20 7.82 -14.43 -42.00
CA ALA A 20 7.88 -14.70 -40.57
C ALA A 20 6.83 -13.87 -39.82
N PRO A 21 6.36 -14.36 -38.65
CA PRO A 21 5.48 -13.60 -37.79
C PRO A 21 6.10 -12.26 -37.37
N SER A 22 5.32 -11.18 -37.41
CA SER A 22 5.81 -9.85 -37.03
C SER A 22 5.52 -9.54 -35.55
N LEU A 23 6.59 -9.46 -34.76
CA LEU A 23 6.54 -9.14 -33.33
C LEU A 23 6.97 -7.70 -33.04
N HIS A 24 6.47 -7.17 -31.92
CA HIS A 24 6.88 -5.88 -31.35
C HIS A 24 7.12 -6.01 -29.86
N LEU A 25 8.23 -5.42 -29.40
CA LEU A 25 8.52 -5.24 -27.98
C LEU A 25 8.29 -3.78 -27.59
N THR A 26 7.58 -3.58 -26.48
CA THR A 26 7.54 -2.31 -25.76
C THR A 26 7.79 -2.59 -24.28
N PHE A 27 8.46 -1.70 -23.57
CA PHE A 27 8.63 -1.82 -22.14
C PHE A 27 8.63 -0.47 -21.46
N ASN A 28 8.10 -0.46 -20.23
CA ASN A 28 7.94 0.72 -19.40
C ASN A 28 8.41 0.41 -17.99
N ALA A 29 8.95 1.43 -17.32
CA ALA A 29 9.33 1.39 -15.91
C ALA A 29 9.30 2.80 -15.33
N CYS A 30 9.51 2.92 -14.02
CA CYS A 30 9.58 4.21 -13.36
C CYS A 30 10.74 5.05 -13.91
N SER A 31 10.54 6.36 -14.11
CA SER A 31 11.63 7.28 -14.52
C SER A 31 12.70 7.48 -13.43
N GLU A 32 12.43 6.99 -12.21
CA GLU A 32 13.36 7.00 -11.10
C GLU A 32 13.64 5.58 -10.66
N LEU A 33 14.93 5.25 -10.59
CA LEU A 33 15.42 3.97 -10.13
C LEU A 33 16.12 4.19 -8.80
N SER A 34 15.74 3.43 -7.78
CA SER A 34 16.50 3.38 -6.53
C SER A 34 17.66 2.42 -6.64
N LEU A 35 18.84 2.80 -6.15
CA LEU A 35 20.02 1.92 -6.08
C LEU A 35 19.87 0.80 -5.05
N THR A 36 18.89 0.90 -4.15
CA THR A 36 18.72 -0.03 -3.02
C THR A 36 17.38 -0.76 -3.02
N LEU A 37 16.50 -0.50 -3.99
CA LEU A 37 15.21 -1.18 -4.14
C LEU A 37 15.11 -1.93 -5.48
N PRO A 38 14.20 -2.92 -5.60
CA PRO A 38 13.99 -3.62 -6.85
C PRO A 38 13.40 -2.67 -7.92
N TYR A 39 14.04 -2.62 -9.10
CA TYR A 39 13.53 -1.84 -10.23
C TYR A 39 12.78 -2.73 -11.21
N HIS A 40 11.46 -2.69 -11.17
CA HIS A 40 10.61 -3.52 -12.01
C HIS A 40 10.34 -2.89 -13.37
N ILE A 41 10.47 -3.70 -14.42
CA ILE A 41 10.22 -3.31 -15.80
C ILE A 41 9.06 -4.16 -16.34
N GLU A 42 8.00 -3.51 -16.82
CA GLU A 42 6.89 -4.17 -17.51
C GLU A 42 7.22 -4.26 -19.00
N PHE A 43 7.31 -5.48 -19.52
CA PHE A 43 7.51 -5.74 -20.94
C PHE A 43 6.19 -6.23 -21.55
N THR A 44 5.93 -5.79 -22.77
CA THR A 44 4.82 -6.24 -23.60
C THR A 44 5.38 -6.71 -24.93
N ILE A 45 5.15 -7.98 -25.26
CA ILE A 45 5.40 -8.52 -26.60
C ILE A 45 4.06 -8.67 -27.29
N SER A 46 3.93 -8.09 -28.47
CA SER A 46 2.70 -8.14 -29.28
C SER A 46 2.99 -8.66 -30.67
N ARG A 47 1.97 -9.25 -31.29
CA ARG A 47 2.03 -9.73 -32.67
C ARG A 47 1.12 -8.88 -33.54
N ASP A 48 1.62 -8.46 -34.72
CA ASP A 48 0.83 -7.65 -35.65
C ASP A 48 -0.49 -8.35 -36.02
N ARG A 49 -1.56 -7.56 -36.15
CA ARG A 49 -2.88 -8.07 -36.54
C ARG A 49 -2.90 -8.52 -38.00
N ASP A 50 -2.23 -7.75 -38.86
CA ASP A 50 -2.18 -7.95 -40.31
C ASP A 50 -0.97 -8.83 -40.70
N ASP A 51 -0.65 -9.81 -39.87
CA ASP A 51 0.45 -10.74 -40.07
C ASP A 51 0.15 -11.69 -41.26
N TYR A 52 1.21 -12.20 -41.90
CA TYR A 52 1.09 -13.02 -43.10
C TYR A 52 0.34 -14.34 -42.83
N CYS A 53 0.43 -14.85 -41.60
CA CYS A 53 -0.13 -16.12 -41.17
C CYS A 53 -1.10 -15.92 -40.01
N THR A 54 -2.29 -16.49 -40.14
CA THR A 54 -3.33 -16.43 -39.10
C THR A 54 -3.12 -17.46 -37.99
N GLN A 55 -2.20 -18.42 -38.17
CA GLN A 55 -1.93 -19.43 -37.15
C GLN A 55 -1.21 -18.78 -35.96
N PRO A 56 -1.60 -19.10 -34.72
CA PRO A 56 -0.83 -18.73 -33.54
C PRO A 56 0.62 -19.20 -33.63
N ILE A 57 1.51 -18.52 -32.92
CA ILE A 57 2.90 -18.94 -32.78
C ILE A 57 3.16 -19.29 -31.33
N ALA A 58 4.03 -20.27 -31.08
CA ALA A 58 4.58 -20.50 -29.76
C ALA A 58 6.09 -20.28 -29.79
N PHE A 59 6.62 -19.56 -28.80
CA PHE A 59 8.03 -19.18 -28.74
C PHE A 59 8.52 -19.09 -27.29
N LYS A 60 9.81 -19.36 -27.07
CA LYS A 60 10.47 -19.20 -25.76
C LYS A 60 11.18 -17.85 -25.72
N TRP A 61 10.86 -17.04 -24.72
CA TRP A 61 11.57 -15.78 -24.47
C TRP A 61 11.37 -15.29 -23.05
N SER A 62 12.44 -14.85 -22.38
CA SER A 62 12.36 -14.15 -21.10
C SER A 62 13.36 -13.00 -21.01
N PRO A 63 13.08 -11.96 -20.20
CA PRO A 63 14.06 -10.92 -19.93
C PRO A 63 15.37 -11.47 -19.36
N ASN A 64 15.34 -12.50 -18.53
CA ASN A 64 16.55 -12.99 -17.86
C ASN A 64 17.43 -13.87 -18.75
N SER A 65 16.82 -14.71 -19.60
CA SER A 65 17.55 -15.65 -20.47
C SER A 65 17.90 -15.07 -21.83
N ASP A 66 17.10 -14.14 -22.34
CA ASP A 66 17.22 -13.64 -23.71
C ASP A 66 17.41 -12.11 -23.75
N GLY A 67 16.85 -11.40 -22.78
CA GLY A 67 16.92 -9.95 -22.68
C GLY A 67 18.23 -9.43 -22.07
N PHE A 68 18.63 -9.91 -20.90
CA PHE A 68 19.78 -9.41 -20.14
C PHE A 68 21.02 -10.27 -20.36
N THR A 69 21.38 -10.43 -21.63
CA THR A 69 22.57 -11.15 -22.10
C THR A 69 23.51 -10.19 -22.84
N GLU A 70 24.69 -10.67 -23.22
CA GLU A 70 25.67 -9.88 -23.99
C GLU A 70 25.11 -9.34 -25.32
N GLU A 71 24.17 -10.07 -25.94
CA GLU A 71 23.54 -9.71 -27.22
C GLU A 71 22.19 -8.99 -27.06
N GLY A 72 21.69 -8.88 -25.82
CA GLY A 72 20.36 -8.36 -25.52
C GLY A 72 20.33 -6.85 -25.24
N PHE A 73 19.73 -6.44 -24.12
CA PHE A 73 19.58 -5.03 -23.75
C PHE A 73 20.93 -4.33 -23.62
N VAL A 74 20.98 -3.11 -24.14
CA VAL A 74 22.15 -2.24 -24.05
C VAL A 74 21.88 -1.14 -23.03
N LEU A 75 22.67 -1.11 -21.96
CA LEU A 75 22.64 -0.03 -20.98
C LEU A 75 23.55 1.12 -21.43
N LEU A 76 22.98 2.33 -21.46
CA LEU A 76 23.65 3.55 -21.92
C LEU A 76 23.60 4.61 -20.83
N ARG A 77 24.76 5.18 -20.47
CA ARG A 77 24.86 6.35 -19.58
C ARG A 77 24.84 7.64 -20.40
N HIS A 78 24.11 8.64 -19.92
CA HIS A 78 24.05 9.96 -20.54
C HIS A 78 25.21 10.82 -20.02
N ASN A 79 26.06 11.28 -20.93
CA ASN A 79 27.18 12.18 -20.61
C ASN A 79 27.04 13.48 -21.41
N ASN A 80 26.50 14.54 -20.80
CA ASN A 80 26.24 15.87 -21.39
C ASN A 80 25.43 15.84 -22.70
N ASN A 81 26.00 15.33 -23.79
CA ASN A 81 25.40 15.22 -25.13
C ASN A 81 25.71 13.88 -25.85
N SER A 82 26.36 12.91 -25.21
CA SER A 82 26.68 11.60 -25.80
C SER A 82 26.14 10.44 -24.96
N LEU A 83 25.86 9.32 -25.63
CA LEU A 83 25.53 8.06 -24.98
C LEU A 83 26.77 7.16 -24.89
N GLU A 84 27.14 6.77 -23.67
CA GLU A 84 28.24 5.84 -23.41
C GLU A 84 27.67 4.47 -23.04
N ARG A 85 28.15 3.39 -23.69
CA ARG A 85 27.80 2.02 -23.29
C ARG A 85 28.41 1.71 -21.92
N VAL A 86 27.57 1.28 -20.98
CA VAL A 86 28.03 0.82 -19.67
C VAL A 86 28.51 -0.63 -19.81
N PRO A 87 29.75 -0.96 -19.45
CA PRO A 87 30.22 -2.34 -19.46
C PRO A 87 29.49 -3.14 -18.38
N ILE A 88 28.91 -4.28 -18.76
CA ILE A 88 28.24 -5.21 -17.85
C ILE A 88 29.01 -6.53 -17.86
N ASP A 89 29.38 -7.01 -16.68
CA ASP A 89 30.01 -8.32 -16.53
C ASP A 89 28.92 -9.40 -16.52
N TYR A 90 28.81 -10.13 -17.63
CA TYR A 90 27.91 -11.28 -17.74
C TYR A 90 28.61 -12.53 -17.17
N PRO A 91 28.07 -13.17 -16.12
CA PRO A 91 28.66 -14.38 -15.57
C PRO A 91 28.69 -15.50 -16.62
N GLU A 92 29.79 -16.27 -16.70
CA GLU A 92 29.95 -17.33 -17.71
C GLU A 92 28.85 -18.41 -17.66
N THR A 93 28.17 -18.56 -16.53
CA THR A 93 27.01 -19.45 -16.34
C THR A 93 25.72 -18.98 -17.02
N ALA A 94 25.68 -17.74 -17.53
CA ALA A 94 24.59 -17.22 -18.37
C ALA A 94 24.66 -17.73 -19.82
N LYS A 95 25.72 -18.47 -20.20
CA LYS A 95 25.73 -19.27 -21.42
C LYS A 95 24.76 -20.44 -21.23
N SER A 96 23.55 -20.27 -21.74
CA SER A 96 22.46 -21.25 -21.70
C SER A 96 22.95 -22.67 -21.99
N ASN A 97 22.91 -23.54 -20.97
CA ASN A 97 22.90 -25.00 -21.15
C ASN A 97 21.47 -25.40 -21.56
N ASP A 98 21.08 -25.04 -22.79
CA ASP A 98 19.79 -25.39 -23.37
C ASP A 98 19.87 -26.79 -23.98
N LYS A 99 19.68 -27.83 -23.17
CA LYS A 99 19.30 -29.15 -23.69
C LYS A 99 17.78 -29.19 -23.85
N GLU A 100 17.33 -29.75 -24.98
CA GLU A 100 15.95 -30.08 -25.39
C GLU A 100 14.85 -29.81 -24.33
N ILE A 101 13.94 -28.87 -24.63
CA ILE A 101 12.85 -28.48 -23.73
C ILE A 101 11.57 -29.16 -24.20
N CYS A 102 11.11 -30.16 -23.46
CA CYS A 102 9.86 -30.85 -23.73
C CYS A 102 8.68 -30.03 -23.19
N VAL A 103 7.84 -29.51 -24.09
CA VAL A 103 6.65 -28.72 -23.72
C VAL A 103 5.70 -29.58 -22.91
N THR A 104 5.74 -29.42 -21.58
CA THR A 104 4.85 -30.09 -20.65
C THR A 104 3.82 -29.09 -20.14
N ILE A 105 2.52 -29.40 -20.28
CA ILE A 105 1.45 -28.52 -19.78
C ILE A 105 1.71 -28.23 -18.29
N GLY A 106 2.00 -26.97 -17.98
CA GLY A 106 1.98 -26.44 -16.62
C GLY A 106 3.33 -26.13 -15.94
N PHE A 107 4.49 -26.39 -16.57
CA PHE A 107 5.79 -26.19 -15.89
C PHE A 107 6.91 -25.50 -16.68
N ASP A 108 6.76 -25.21 -17.97
CA ASP A 108 7.79 -24.45 -18.70
C ASP A 108 7.60 -22.93 -18.52
N HIS A 109 8.37 -22.37 -17.60
CA HIS A 109 8.45 -20.93 -17.39
C HIS A 109 9.04 -20.28 -18.65
N HIS A 110 8.30 -19.36 -19.29
CA HIS A 110 8.71 -18.52 -20.42
C HIS A 110 8.48 -19.04 -21.86
N VAL A 111 7.63 -20.04 -22.06
CA VAL A 111 7.07 -20.34 -23.39
C VAL A 111 5.71 -19.66 -23.54
N TRP A 112 5.55 -18.88 -24.61
CA TRP A 112 4.39 -18.04 -24.86
C TRP A 112 3.65 -18.48 -26.13
N THR A 113 2.36 -18.18 -26.22
CA THR A 113 1.58 -18.31 -27.46
C THR A 113 0.96 -16.96 -27.82
N LEU A 114 1.08 -16.55 -29.08
CA LEU A 114 0.47 -15.32 -29.60
C LEU A 114 -0.28 -15.58 -30.91
N ALA A 115 -1.59 -15.30 -30.93
CA ALA A 115 -2.33 -15.15 -32.18
C ALA A 115 -2.10 -13.75 -32.79
N PRO A 116 -2.42 -13.53 -34.07
CA PRO A 116 -2.33 -12.19 -34.67
C PRO A 116 -3.19 -11.18 -33.91
N GLY A 117 -2.59 -10.05 -33.52
CA GLY A 117 -3.25 -9.00 -32.73
C GLY A 117 -3.25 -9.21 -31.21
N ASP A 118 -2.74 -10.35 -30.73
CA ASP A 118 -2.59 -10.60 -29.29
C ASP A 118 -1.31 -9.98 -28.73
N SER A 119 -1.27 -9.88 -27.40
CA SER A 119 -0.09 -9.49 -26.65
C SER A 119 0.05 -10.27 -25.34
N ILE A 120 1.29 -10.39 -24.88
CA ILE A 120 1.64 -10.88 -23.54
C ILE A 120 2.28 -9.75 -22.76
N LYS A 121 2.05 -9.76 -21.45
CA LYS A 121 2.72 -8.89 -20.49
C LYS A 121 3.52 -9.69 -19.49
N LEU A 122 4.69 -9.19 -19.14
CA LEU A 122 5.57 -9.80 -18.15
C LEU A 122 6.30 -8.72 -17.36
N LEU A 123 6.49 -8.98 -16.08
CA LEU A 123 7.19 -8.09 -15.15
C LEU A 123 8.50 -8.77 -14.75
N ALA A 124 9.62 -8.07 -14.89
CA ALA A 124 10.91 -8.57 -14.41
C ALA A 124 11.72 -7.43 -13.76
N PRO A 125 12.46 -7.72 -12.67
CA PRO A 125 13.37 -6.75 -12.09
C PRO A 125 14.61 -6.56 -12.97
N LEU A 126 15.22 -5.38 -12.90
CA LEU A 126 16.55 -5.16 -13.44
C LEU A 126 17.54 -6.08 -12.71
N PRO A 127 18.36 -6.88 -13.43
CA PRO A 127 19.30 -7.79 -12.79
C PRO A 127 20.37 -7.07 -11.97
N GLU A 128 20.86 -7.74 -10.93
CA GLU A 128 21.91 -7.24 -10.04
C GLU A 128 23.15 -6.72 -10.80
N THR A 129 23.58 -7.40 -11.86
CA THR A 129 24.75 -6.99 -12.66
C THR A 129 24.57 -5.63 -13.31
N HIS A 130 23.34 -5.35 -13.78
CA HIS A 130 23.00 -4.06 -14.36
C HIS A 130 22.80 -3.01 -13.29
N HIS A 131 22.19 -3.39 -12.17
CA HIS A 131 21.88 -2.49 -11.06
C HIS A 131 23.17 -1.99 -10.38
N LYS A 132 24.16 -2.87 -10.16
CA LYS A 132 25.47 -2.53 -9.58
C LYS A 132 26.35 -1.66 -10.49
N ALA A 133 26.07 -1.62 -11.79
CA ALA A 133 26.80 -0.78 -12.74
C ALA A 133 26.33 0.69 -12.73
N LEU A 134 25.28 1.01 -11.97
CA LEU A 134 24.70 2.34 -11.90
C LEU A 134 25.38 3.20 -10.83
N GLU A 135 25.67 4.44 -11.20
CA GLU A 135 26.15 5.49 -10.31
C GLU A 135 25.01 6.43 -9.88
N PRO A 136 25.06 6.97 -8.66
CA PRO A 136 24.02 7.84 -8.12
C PRO A 136 23.89 9.16 -8.88
N ASN A 137 22.65 9.62 -9.05
CA ASN A 137 22.26 10.85 -9.73
C ASN A 137 22.66 10.94 -11.21
N GLN A 138 22.98 9.80 -11.83
CA GLN A 138 23.24 9.70 -13.26
C GLN A 138 21.98 9.27 -14.02
N GLN A 139 21.86 9.73 -15.27
CA GLN A 139 20.77 9.37 -16.16
C GLN A 139 21.20 8.24 -17.12
N TYR A 140 20.33 7.25 -17.29
CA TYR A 140 20.57 6.08 -18.12
C TYR A 140 19.44 5.86 -19.12
N THR A 141 19.75 5.14 -20.19
CA THR A 141 18.79 4.57 -21.13
C THR A 141 19.05 3.08 -21.28
N LEU A 142 18.00 2.26 -21.13
CA LEU A 142 18.03 0.84 -21.47
C LEU A 142 17.39 0.67 -22.85
N LEU A 143 18.19 0.23 -23.83
CA LEU A 143 17.79 0.09 -25.24
C LEU A 143 17.65 -1.39 -25.62
N TRP A 144 16.60 -1.71 -26.39
CA TRP A 144 16.49 -3.00 -27.07
C TRP A 144 17.03 -2.90 -28.51
N PRO A 145 18.17 -3.54 -28.85
CA PRO A 145 18.75 -3.49 -30.18
C PRO A 145 18.07 -4.43 -31.18
N GLY A 146 17.26 -5.38 -30.70
CA GLY A 146 16.64 -6.42 -31.50
C GLY A 146 17.43 -7.73 -31.46
N LEU A 147 16.73 -8.86 -31.36
CA LEU A 147 17.33 -10.19 -31.22
C LEU A 147 16.52 -11.23 -32.02
N LEU A 148 17.20 -12.31 -32.43
CA LEU A 148 16.59 -13.49 -33.03
C LEU A 148 16.07 -14.41 -31.93
N ILE A 149 14.81 -14.84 -32.04
CA ILE A 149 14.22 -15.85 -31.18
C ILE A 149 14.49 -17.22 -31.83
N SER A 150 15.42 -17.98 -31.25
CA SER A 150 15.87 -19.28 -31.79
C SER A 150 14.84 -20.40 -31.64
N LYS A 151 14.01 -20.32 -30.59
CA LYS A 151 13.05 -21.37 -30.22
C LYS A 151 11.62 -20.92 -30.42
N TRP A 152 11.08 -21.22 -31.59
CA TRP A 152 9.69 -20.92 -31.94
C TRP A 152 9.19 -21.85 -33.04
N ASP A 153 7.86 -21.99 -33.17
CA ASP A 153 7.20 -22.65 -34.31
C ASP A 153 5.68 -22.30 -34.31
N PHE A 154 4.91 -22.62 -35.35
CA PHE A 154 3.47 -22.37 -35.50
C PHE A 154 2.54 -23.30 -34.72
N GLY A 155 1.74 -22.75 -33.82
CA GLY A 155 0.73 -23.50 -33.07
C GLY A 155 0.47 -22.89 -31.69
N THR A 156 -0.33 -23.59 -30.91
CA THR A 156 -0.60 -23.27 -29.51
C THR A 156 0.11 -24.27 -28.60
N MET A 157 0.34 -23.88 -27.34
CA MET A 157 0.87 -24.79 -26.32
C MET A 157 0.04 -26.08 -26.19
N GLN A 158 -1.30 -26.00 -26.27
CA GLN A 158 -2.18 -27.16 -26.16
C GLN A 158 -1.95 -28.17 -27.29
N ASN A 159 -1.71 -27.69 -28.51
CA ASN A 159 -1.43 -28.54 -29.67
C ASN A 159 -0.02 -29.16 -29.64
N ARG A 160 0.83 -28.75 -28.69
CA ARG A 160 2.25 -29.15 -28.61
C ARG A 160 2.62 -29.93 -27.35
N THR A 161 1.65 -30.42 -26.61
CA THR A 161 1.91 -31.20 -25.40
C THR A 161 2.74 -32.45 -25.73
N GLY A 162 3.95 -32.55 -25.16
CA GLY A 162 4.88 -33.65 -25.42
C GLY A 162 5.81 -33.46 -26.64
N HIS A 163 5.82 -32.27 -27.26
CA HIS A 163 6.74 -31.91 -28.35
C HIS A 163 7.80 -30.93 -27.85
N VAL A 164 9.03 -31.04 -28.37
CA VAL A 164 10.15 -30.14 -28.05
C VAL A 164 10.13 -28.95 -29.00
N LEU A 165 10.32 -27.73 -28.48
CA LEU A 165 10.68 -26.58 -29.33
C LEU A 165 12.15 -26.74 -29.72
N GLU A 166 12.37 -27.24 -30.93
CA GLU A 166 13.70 -27.40 -31.52
C GLU A 166 14.19 -26.06 -32.10
N ASP A 167 15.52 -25.91 -32.16
CA ASP A 167 16.13 -24.77 -32.84
C ASP A 167 15.76 -24.83 -34.33
N THR A 168 15.13 -23.78 -34.83
CA THR A 168 14.53 -23.82 -36.17
C THR A 168 15.58 -23.51 -37.24
N GLU A 169 16.23 -24.54 -37.81
CA GLU A 169 17.17 -24.37 -38.94
C GLU A 169 16.48 -24.14 -40.29
N GLU A 170 15.21 -24.58 -40.45
CA GLU A 170 14.48 -24.58 -41.74
C GLU A 170 13.33 -23.55 -41.85
N SER A 171 12.99 -22.82 -40.78
CA SER A 171 11.90 -21.81 -40.78
C SER A 171 12.45 -20.38 -40.85
N PRO A 172 11.70 -19.39 -41.38
CA PRO A 172 12.17 -18.01 -41.39
C PRO A 172 12.45 -17.53 -39.98
N ALA A 173 13.60 -16.92 -39.72
CA ALA A 173 13.98 -16.49 -38.38
C ALA A 173 12.91 -15.60 -37.73
N LEU A 174 12.41 -15.97 -36.55
CA LEU A 174 11.55 -15.10 -35.75
C LEU A 174 12.41 -14.03 -35.10
N ILE A 175 12.14 -12.77 -35.44
CA ILE A 175 12.90 -11.63 -34.94
C ILE A 175 11.99 -10.85 -33.99
N LEU A 176 12.55 -10.49 -32.83
CA LEU A 176 11.97 -9.47 -31.95
C LEU A 176 12.70 -8.15 -32.22
N PRO A 177 12.17 -7.28 -33.10
CA PRO A 177 12.91 -6.17 -33.66
C PRO A 177 13.21 -5.08 -32.63
N GLY A 178 14.36 -4.43 -32.81
CA GLY A 178 14.78 -3.24 -32.09
C GLY A 178 14.32 -1.95 -32.78
N SER A 179 14.24 -0.88 -32.01
CA SER A 179 13.95 0.46 -32.51
C SER A 179 14.58 1.50 -31.58
N PRO A 180 15.01 2.67 -32.09
CA PRO A 180 15.45 3.78 -31.25
C PRO A 180 14.40 4.27 -30.24
N HIS A 181 13.13 3.92 -30.47
CA HIS A 181 12.00 4.25 -29.60
C HIS A 181 11.65 3.11 -28.63
N THR A 182 12.25 1.94 -28.78
CA THR A 182 12.06 0.79 -27.89
C THR A 182 13.13 0.84 -26.80
N CYS A 183 13.01 1.86 -25.94
CA CYS A 183 13.90 2.12 -24.83
C CYS A 183 13.17 2.82 -23.66
N ILE A 184 13.72 2.70 -22.46
CA ILE A 184 13.31 3.50 -21.30
C ILE A 184 14.48 4.35 -20.82
N SER A 185 14.18 5.50 -20.23
CA SER A 185 15.17 6.35 -19.56
C SER A 185 14.80 6.52 -18.09
N PHE A 186 15.81 6.47 -17.24
CA PHE A 186 15.64 6.63 -15.79
C PHE A 186 16.85 7.30 -15.16
N VAL A 187 16.64 7.89 -13.99
CA VAL A 187 17.69 8.45 -13.15
C VAL A 187 17.92 7.52 -11.96
N ALA A 188 19.16 7.11 -11.74
CA ALA A 188 19.53 6.33 -10.56
C ALA A 188 19.63 7.25 -9.33
N LYS A 189 18.97 6.89 -8.23
CA LYS A 189 18.90 7.67 -7.01
C LYS A 189 19.25 6.83 -5.79
N GLU A 190 19.80 7.49 -4.79
CA GLU A 190 19.92 6.93 -3.45
C GLU A 190 18.66 7.23 -2.66
N GLU A 191 18.31 6.30 -1.78
CA GLU A 191 17.24 6.54 -0.80
C GLU A 191 17.70 7.58 0.23
N THR A 192 16.79 8.46 0.64
CA THR A 192 17.10 9.54 1.59
C THR A 192 17.49 9.01 2.97
N GLU A 193 16.92 7.87 3.37
CA GLU A 193 17.21 7.21 4.64
C GLU A 193 17.73 5.82 4.36
N ALA A 194 18.93 5.49 4.82
CA ALA A 194 19.49 4.13 4.68
C ALA A 194 18.77 3.12 5.59
N TRP A 195 18.53 1.91 5.11
CA TRP A 195 18.01 0.81 5.94
C TRP A 195 19.13 0.23 6.82
N PRO A 196 19.00 0.25 8.17
CA PRO A 196 20.10 -0.14 9.06
C PRO A 196 20.63 -1.57 8.88
N ASP A 197 19.76 -2.51 8.52
CA ASP A 197 20.12 -3.94 8.44
C ASP A 197 20.70 -4.32 7.07
N ARG A 198 20.74 -3.38 6.11
CA ARG A 198 21.19 -3.65 4.75
C ARG A 198 22.57 -4.33 4.68
N PRO A 199 23.63 -3.86 5.38
CA PRO A 199 24.95 -4.50 5.28
C PRO A 199 24.96 -5.97 5.70
N GLU A 200 24.18 -6.34 6.72
CA GLU A 200 24.10 -7.72 7.21
C GLU A 200 23.33 -8.61 6.24
N ILE A 201 22.17 -8.14 5.77
CA ILE A 201 21.31 -8.89 4.87
C ILE A 201 21.98 -9.11 3.51
N GLU A 202 22.62 -8.07 2.96
CA GLU A 202 23.34 -8.18 1.68
C GLU A 202 24.52 -9.16 1.79
N ALA A 203 25.27 -9.13 2.89
CA ALA A 203 26.37 -10.07 3.11
C ALA A 203 25.89 -11.54 3.27
N ARG A 204 24.70 -11.74 3.84
CA ARG A 204 24.17 -13.08 4.15
C ARG A 204 23.37 -13.71 3.01
N PHE A 205 22.55 -12.91 2.33
CA PHE A 205 21.56 -13.38 1.37
C PHE A 205 21.75 -12.81 -0.04
N GLY A 206 22.69 -11.87 -0.21
CA GLY A 206 22.97 -11.24 -1.49
C GLY A 206 22.12 -10.00 -1.76
N PHE A 207 22.47 -9.30 -2.83
CA PHE A 207 21.94 -7.99 -3.17
C PHE A 207 20.46 -8.00 -3.54
N THR A 208 20.02 -8.99 -4.33
CA THR A 208 18.62 -9.09 -4.77
C THR A 208 17.67 -9.25 -3.57
N GLU A 209 18.02 -10.11 -2.62
CA GLU A 209 17.22 -10.33 -1.40
C GLU A 209 17.25 -9.09 -0.49
N ALA A 210 18.41 -8.44 -0.34
CA ALA A 210 18.51 -7.18 0.40
C ALA A 210 17.58 -6.09 -0.15
N ASN A 211 17.50 -5.95 -1.47
CA ASN A 211 16.60 -4.99 -2.09
C ASN A 211 15.12 -5.29 -1.78
N LEU A 212 14.71 -6.57 -1.86
CA LEU A 212 13.32 -6.98 -1.57
C LEU A 212 12.95 -6.73 -0.10
N GLN A 213 13.87 -7.03 0.83
CA GLN A 213 13.64 -6.80 2.25
C GLN A 213 13.62 -5.31 2.59
N GLU A 214 14.48 -4.50 1.97
CA GLU A 214 14.44 -3.05 2.12
C GLU A 214 13.11 -2.47 1.63
N GLU A 215 12.61 -2.92 0.48
CA GLU A 215 11.29 -2.52 -0.04
C GLU A 215 10.18 -2.85 0.96
N THR A 216 10.23 -4.04 1.56
CA THR A 216 9.27 -4.47 2.59
C THR A 216 9.36 -3.60 3.84
N TRP A 217 10.57 -3.29 4.29
CA TRP A 217 10.80 -2.38 5.42
C TRP A 217 10.25 -0.98 5.14
N ARG A 218 10.50 -0.41 3.95
CA ARG A 218 9.93 0.89 3.55
C ARG A 218 8.41 0.86 3.44
N LYS A 219 7.83 -0.22 2.92
CA LYS A 219 6.37 -0.45 2.87
C LYS A 219 5.76 -0.47 4.28
N SER A 220 6.40 -1.16 5.23
CA SER A 220 5.92 -1.18 6.63
C SER A 220 5.96 0.17 7.32
N ARG A 221 6.86 1.08 6.89
CA ARG A 221 6.96 2.45 7.42
C ARG A 221 6.04 3.46 6.72
N SER A 222 5.63 3.16 5.49
CA SER A 222 4.69 3.95 4.71
C SER A 222 3.23 3.52 4.90
N GLN A 223 2.99 2.36 5.53
CA GLN A 223 1.72 2.06 6.17
C GLN A 223 1.45 3.14 7.21
N PRO A 224 0.36 3.92 7.11
CA PRO A 224 0.08 4.93 8.09
C PRO A 224 -0.18 4.23 9.42
N ARG A 225 0.67 4.51 10.41
CA ARG A 225 0.38 4.16 11.81
C ARG A 225 -1.02 4.66 12.16
N ALA A 226 -1.71 3.95 13.06
CA ALA A 226 -3.01 4.39 13.54
C ALA A 226 -2.98 5.89 13.90
N PRO A 227 -4.00 6.68 13.48
CA PRO A 227 -4.04 8.10 13.76
C PRO A 227 -4.02 8.35 15.26
N LYS A 228 -3.46 9.49 15.66
CA LYS A 228 -3.36 9.87 17.06
C LYS A 228 -4.43 10.91 17.40
N LEU A 229 -5.21 10.65 18.44
CA LEU A 229 -6.18 11.60 18.99
C LEU A 229 -5.74 12.04 20.39
N SER A 230 -5.98 13.30 20.71
CA SER A 230 -5.90 13.84 22.07
C SER A 230 -7.28 14.25 22.58
N VAL A 231 -7.49 14.12 23.89
CA VAL A 231 -8.75 14.46 24.56
C VAL A 231 -8.49 15.53 25.61
N ALA A 232 -9.31 16.58 25.59
CA ALA A 232 -9.35 17.60 26.63
C ALA A 232 -10.76 17.66 27.22
N LEU A 233 -10.85 17.70 28.55
CA LEU A 233 -12.11 17.87 29.27
C LEU A 233 -12.26 19.32 29.72
N GLU A 234 -13.50 19.81 29.71
CA GLU A 234 -13.87 21.12 30.24
C GLU A 234 -15.19 21.02 31.00
N CYS A 235 -15.27 21.57 32.21
CA CYS A 235 -16.52 21.67 32.96
C CYS A 235 -16.58 22.94 33.81
N PRO A 236 -17.78 23.38 34.23
CA PRO A 236 -17.89 24.44 35.23
C PRO A 236 -17.22 24.04 36.55
N THR A 237 -16.62 25.00 37.26
CA THR A 237 -15.94 24.74 38.55
C THR A 237 -16.89 24.57 39.73
N SER A 238 -18.16 24.91 39.56
CA SER A 238 -19.21 24.69 40.56
C SER A 238 -20.46 24.08 39.95
N LEU A 239 -21.02 23.09 40.64
CA LEU A 239 -22.29 22.44 40.35
C LEU A 239 -23.33 22.87 41.38
N SER A 240 -24.55 23.19 40.95
CA SER A 240 -25.70 23.32 41.85
C SER A 240 -26.51 22.02 41.80
N LEU A 241 -26.90 21.48 42.96
CA LEU A 241 -27.73 20.26 42.99
C LEU A 241 -29.09 20.54 42.34
N GLY A 242 -29.59 19.58 41.56
CA GLY A 242 -30.86 19.68 40.84
C GLY A 242 -30.84 20.56 39.58
N THR A 243 -29.68 21.03 39.12
CA THR A 243 -29.51 21.71 37.83
C THR A 243 -28.77 20.85 36.82
N VAL A 244 -28.94 21.10 35.53
CA VAL A 244 -28.16 20.40 34.50
C VAL A 244 -26.66 20.72 34.66
N PHE A 245 -25.83 19.68 34.69
CA PHE A 245 -24.37 19.82 34.69
C PHE A 245 -23.75 18.88 33.66
N GLU A 246 -22.90 19.44 32.81
CA GLU A 246 -22.25 18.74 31.71
C GLU A 246 -20.74 18.91 31.74
N VAL A 247 -20.02 17.84 31.41
CA VAL A 247 -18.59 17.83 31.07
C VAL A 247 -18.47 17.82 29.56
N SER A 248 -17.82 18.83 29.00
CA SER A 248 -17.49 18.89 27.57
C SER A 248 -16.22 18.08 27.32
N ILE A 249 -16.26 17.28 26.26
CA ILE A 249 -15.16 16.44 25.78
C ILE A 249 -14.76 17.00 24.42
N LYS A 250 -13.51 17.44 24.29
CA LYS A 250 -12.94 17.93 23.03
C LYS A 250 -11.88 16.94 22.56
N VAL A 251 -12.11 16.35 21.39
CA VAL A 251 -11.20 15.41 20.72
C VAL A 251 -10.49 16.14 19.59
N THR A 252 -9.16 16.08 19.53
CA THR A 252 -8.34 16.73 18.50
C THR A 252 -7.51 15.71 17.75
N TYR A 253 -7.43 15.85 16.42
CA TYR A 253 -6.60 15.00 15.59
C TYR A 253 -5.15 15.51 15.56
N ASP A 254 -4.27 14.82 16.31
CA ASP A 254 -2.84 15.16 16.47
C ASP A 254 -2.03 14.71 15.25
N ALA A 255 -2.05 15.50 14.18
CA ALA A 255 -1.29 15.22 12.97
C ALA A 255 -0.70 16.48 12.33
N MET A 256 0.33 16.26 11.50
CA MET A 256 0.93 17.33 10.70
C MET A 256 -0.07 17.87 9.66
N PRO A 257 -0.01 19.16 9.27
CA PRO A 257 -1.00 19.77 8.39
C PRO A 257 -1.19 19.11 7.02
N ASP A 258 -0.19 18.36 6.55
CA ASP A 258 -0.17 17.62 5.29
C ASP A 258 -0.67 16.17 5.42
N ALA A 259 -1.02 15.71 6.62
CA ALA A 259 -1.57 14.38 6.83
C ALA A 259 -2.97 14.21 6.21
N ARG A 260 -3.37 12.95 5.97
CA ARG A 260 -4.70 12.66 5.44
C ARG A 260 -5.77 12.88 6.51
N PRO A 261 -6.99 13.32 6.14
CA PRO A 261 -8.13 13.31 7.03
C PRO A 261 -8.47 11.89 7.51
N ILE A 262 -9.19 11.80 8.60
CA ILE A 262 -9.66 10.55 9.18
C ILE A 262 -11.18 10.57 9.32
N ILE A 263 -11.76 9.38 9.38
CA ILE A 263 -13.13 9.15 9.86
C ILE A 263 -13.10 8.02 10.89
N PHE A 264 -13.84 8.17 11.98
CA PHE A 264 -13.82 7.20 13.07
C PHE A 264 -15.17 7.13 13.79
N HIS A 265 -15.41 5.99 14.43
CA HIS A 265 -16.58 5.76 15.26
C HIS A 265 -16.37 6.41 16.64
N ALA A 266 -17.25 7.33 17.02
CA ALA A 266 -17.10 8.15 18.22
C ALA A 266 -17.62 7.51 19.50
N HIS A 267 -18.08 6.25 19.44
CA HIS A 267 -18.73 5.54 20.54
C HIS A 267 -17.93 5.54 21.85
N VAL A 268 -16.61 5.42 21.80
CA VAL A 268 -15.77 5.39 23.02
C VAL A 268 -15.75 6.71 23.80
N PHE A 269 -16.11 7.82 23.16
CA PHE A 269 -16.30 9.13 23.81
C PHE A 269 -17.74 9.31 24.31
N ASP A 270 -18.61 8.35 23.95
CA ASP A 270 -20.03 8.31 24.30
C ASP A 270 -20.39 7.35 25.44
N THR A 271 -19.47 6.46 25.81
CA THR A 271 -19.68 5.43 26.84
C THR A 271 -19.32 5.93 28.24
N GLU A 272 -20.07 5.45 29.23
CA GLU A 272 -19.79 5.66 30.66
C GLU A 272 -18.47 4.98 31.08
N ASP A 273 -18.11 3.89 30.40
CA ASP A 273 -16.93 3.06 30.68
C ASP A 273 -15.58 3.78 30.61
N ASN A 274 -15.48 4.92 29.91
CA ASN A 274 -14.20 5.60 29.67
C ASN A 274 -14.09 6.96 30.38
N LEU A 275 -15.09 7.35 31.16
CA LEU A 275 -15.03 8.51 32.04
C LEU A 275 -15.09 8.04 33.49
N GLN A 276 -14.16 8.49 34.32
CA GLN A 276 -14.21 8.22 35.75
C GLN A 276 -14.53 9.47 36.55
N LEU A 277 -15.48 9.32 37.47
CA LEU A 277 -15.79 10.32 38.49
C LEU A 277 -15.12 9.92 39.80
N HIS A 278 -14.35 10.83 40.37
CA HIS A 278 -13.79 10.67 41.72
C HIS A 278 -14.31 11.74 42.67
N ARG A 279 -14.48 11.36 43.93
CA ARG A 279 -14.79 12.25 45.05
C ARG A 279 -13.57 12.41 45.95
N LEU A 280 -13.35 13.62 46.44
CA LEU A 280 -12.34 13.88 47.46
C LEU A 280 -12.89 13.51 48.84
N GLU A 281 -12.25 12.55 49.51
CA GLU A 281 -12.59 12.11 50.86
C GLU A 281 -11.35 12.20 51.76
N GLY A 282 -11.39 13.14 52.71
CA GLY A 282 -10.18 13.55 53.42
C GLY A 282 -9.18 14.18 52.46
N ASP A 283 -8.03 13.53 52.29
CA ASP A 283 -6.96 13.95 51.37
C ASP A 283 -6.82 13.02 50.15
N ASN A 284 -7.71 12.04 49.97
CA ASN A 284 -7.62 11.03 48.91
C ASN A 284 -8.77 11.17 47.89
N TRP A 285 -8.46 10.93 46.62
CA TRP A 285 -9.45 10.81 45.55
C TRP A 285 -9.91 9.36 45.42
N ASN A 286 -11.19 9.11 45.67
CA ASN A 286 -11.81 7.79 45.58
C ASN A 286 -12.76 7.75 44.38
N VAL A 287 -12.73 6.66 43.61
CA VAL A 287 -13.67 6.43 42.49
C VAL A 287 -15.09 6.32 43.03
N CYS A 288 -16.05 6.93 42.34
CA CYS A 288 -17.47 6.76 42.64
C CYS A 288 -17.95 5.44 42.00
N GLU A 289 -18.25 4.43 42.81
CA GLU A 289 -18.58 3.06 42.33
C GLU A 289 -19.84 2.98 41.47
N ASP A 290 -20.77 3.94 41.59
CA ASP A 290 -22.04 3.99 40.84
C ASP A 290 -21.94 4.80 39.52
N PHE A 291 -20.73 5.21 39.12
CA PHE A 291 -20.52 5.89 37.85
C PHE A 291 -20.54 4.87 36.70
N GLY A 292 -21.72 4.61 36.14
CA GLY A 292 -21.88 3.83 34.90
C GLY A 292 -22.73 2.56 34.97
N ASP A 293 -23.47 2.31 36.06
CA ASP A 293 -24.24 1.07 36.24
C ASP A 293 -25.76 1.26 36.08
N GLU A 294 -26.18 1.86 34.95
CA GLU A 294 -27.59 1.75 34.47
C GLU A 294 -27.79 0.54 33.53
N GLY A 295 -27.04 -0.55 33.76
CA GLY A 295 -27.09 -1.78 32.98
C GLY A 295 -28.34 -2.62 33.24
N GLY A 296 -29.52 -2.18 32.78
CA GLY A 296 -30.67 -3.06 32.64
C GLY A 296 -30.40 -4.20 31.63
N PHE A 297 -30.94 -5.39 31.85
CA PHE A 297 -30.86 -6.48 30.86
C PHE A 297 -31.51 -6.05 29.54
N LEU A 298 -30.70 -5.90 28.48
CA LEU A 298 -31.17 -5.72 27.11
C LEU A 298 -31.36 -7.10 26.48
N LEU A 299 -32.61 -7.47 26.21
CA LEU A 299 -32.95 -8.59 25.33
C LEU A 299 -32.84 -8.10 23.88
N VAL A 300 -31.82 -8.54 23.16
CA VAL A 300 -31.43 -8.02 21.83
C VAL A 300 -31.36 -9.15 20.82
N ASP A 301 -32.50 -9.44 20.17
CA ASP A 301 -32.61 -10.51 19.16
C ASP A 301 -32.67 -9.97 17.71
N ASP A 302 -32.71 -8.65 17.53
CA ASP A 302 -32.79 -8.00 16.22
C ASP A 302 -31.44 -8.03 15.48
N PRO A 303 -31.44 -8.00 14.14
CA PRO A 303 -30.20 -8.01 13.34
C PRO A 303 -29.43 -6.69 13.43
N ASP A 304 -28.13 -6.77 13.16
CA ASP A 304 -27.25 -5.61 13.07
C ASP A 304 -27.71 -4.59 12.02
N VAL A 305 -27.53 -3.30 12.33
CA VAL A 305 -28.02 -2.19 11.51
C VAL A 305 -26.89 -1.68 10.61
N PRO A 306 -27.08 -1.66 9.27
CA PRO A 306 -26.12 -1.03 8.36
C PRO A 306 -26.20 0.48 8.45
N ILE A 307 -25.05 1.13 8.65
CA ILE A 307 -24.91 2.58 8.79
C ILE A 307 -23.89 3.08 7.78
N ASN A 308 -24.26 4.13 7.05
CA ASN A 308 -23.33 4.85 6.19
C ASN A 308 -22.52 5.84 7.01
N VAL A 309 -21.21 5.63 7.09
CA VAL A 309 -20.31 6.41 7.95
C VAL A 309 -20.24 7.88 7.55
N ALA A 310 -20.45 8.17 6.26
CA ALA A 310 -20.42 9.53 5.75
C ALA A 310 -21.75 10.29 5.93
N GLN A 311 -22.86 9.61 6.23
CA GLN A 311 -24.16 10.26 6.45
C GLN A 311 -24.49 10.43 7.94
N ASP A 312 -24.11 9.46 8.78
CA ASP A 312 -24.37 9.53 10.23
C ASP A 312 -23.28 10.35 10.95
N THR A 313 -23.51 11.66 11.08
CA THR A 313 -22.57 12.60 11.71
C THR A 313 -22.57 12.53 13.24
N GLU A 314 -23.54 11.84 13.84
CA GLU A 314 -23.61 11.68 15.30
C GLU A 314 -22.68 10.56 15.76
N LYS A 315 -22.62 9.45 15.02
CA LYS A 315 -21.82 8.28 15.40
C LYS A 315 -20.44 8.27 14.76
N PHE A 316 -20.31 8.82 13.56
CA PHE A 316 -19.06 8.85 12.83
C PHE A 316 -18.57 10.29 12.67
N VAL A 317 -17.36 10.55 13.13
CA VAL A 317 -16.72 11.86 13.13
C VAL A 317 -15.61 11.85 12.10
N SER A 318 -15.51 12.91 11.29
CA SER A 318 -14.41 13.10 10.36
C SER A 318 -13.64 14.35 10.73
N LEU A 319 -12.31 14.24 10.77
CA LEU A 319 -11.40 15.32 11.17
C LEU A 319 -10.27 15.47 10.15
N ARG A 320 -9.94 16.71 9.82
CA ARG A 320 -8.69 17.09 9.16
C ARG A 320 -7.55 17.22 10.18
N PRO A 321 -6.28 17.16 9.77
CA PRO A 321 -5.17 17.33 10.70
C PRO A 321 -5.27 18.64 11.50
N GLY A 322 -5.21 18.53 12.83
CA GLY A 322 -5.37 19.66 13.75
C GLY A 322 -6.80 20.12 14.00
N GLU A 323 -7.81 19.50 13.36
CA GLU A 323 -9.22 19.79 13.62
C GLU A 323 -9.66 19.13 14.94
N SER A 324 -10.63 19.77 15.60
CA SER A 324 -11.26 19.25 16.81
C SER A 324 -12.75 19.05 16.63
N TRP A 325 -13.28 18.01 17.27
CA TRP A 325 -14.71 17.77 17.45
C TRP A 325 -15.02 17.71 18.95
N SER A 326 -16.22 18.15 19.34
CA SER A 326 -16.64 18.17 20.73
C SER A 326 -17.97 17.45 20.92
N THR A 327 -18.09 16.77 22.05
CA THR A 327 -19.34 16.21 22.59
C THR A 327 -19.45 16.57 24.08
N SER A 328 -20.57 16.29 24.72
CA SER A 328 -20.73 16.52 26.17
C SER A 328 -21.39 15.34 26.86
N ARG A 329 -21.09 15.20 28.15
CA ARG A 329 -21.65 14.19 29.05
C ARG A 329 -22.35 14.88 30.21
N ARG A 330 -23.62 14.54 30.42
CA ARG A 330 -24.38 15.00 31.58
C ARG A 330 -23.98 14.18 32.80
N LEU A 331 -23.49 14.84 33.84
CA LEU A 331 -23.31 14.22 35.15
C LEU A 331 -24.57 14.35 36.02
N GLN A 332 -25.36 15.37 35.76
CA GLN A 332 -26.59 15.65 36.49
C GLN A 332 -27.64 16.26 35.56
N GLY A 333 -28.88 15.80 35.71
CA GLY A 333 -30.08 16.41 35.14
C GLY A 333 -30.95 17.05 36.24
N GLU A 334 -32.09 17.61 35.85
CA GLU A 334 -33.02 18.23 36.81
C GLU A 334 -33.62 17.24 37.82
N LYS A 335 -33.63 15.94 37.49
CA LYS A 335 -34.33 14.88 38.26
C LYS A 335 -33.48 13.65 38.56
N TRP A 336 -32.20 13.66 38.17
CA TRP A 336 -31.27 12.54 38.32
C TRP A 336 -29.84 13.07 38.44
N THR A 337 -28.95 12.31 39.09
CA THR A 337 -27.53 12.66 39.23
C THR A 337 -26.69 11.39 39.32
N TYR A 338 -25.50 11.40 38.72
CA TYR A 338 -24.46 10.38 38.93
C TYR A 338 -23.55 10.72 40.11
N LEU A 339 -23.78 11.84 40.79
CA LEU A 339 -23.10 12.12 42.05
C LEU A 339 -23.64 11.17 43.14
N PRO A 340 -22.79 10.74 44.10
CA PRO A 340 -23.25 9.96 45.26
C PRO A 340 -24.41 10.64 45.99
N ASP A 341 -25.40 9.86 46.45
CA ASP A 341 -26.60 10.38 47.13
C ASP A 341 -26.31 11.24 48.37
N ASP A 342 -25.17 11.03 49.01
CA ASP A 342 -24.74 11.77 50.20
C ASP A 342 -23.95 13.06 49.86
N SER A 343 -23.90 13.45 48.59
CA SER A 343 -23.25 14.67 48.11
C SER A 343 -23.85 15.93 48.72
N LYS A 344 -23.00 16.78 49.30
CA LYS A 344 -23.38 18.02 49.99
C LYS A 344 -22.52 19.20 49.54
N GLY A 345 -23.01 20.40 49.80
CA GLY A 345 -22.30 21.64 49.54
C GLY A 345 -20.86 21.62 50.08
N GLY A 346 -19.90 21.95 49.22
CA GLY A 346 -18.47 21.91 49.51
C GLY A 346 -17.76 20.59 49.18
N ASN A 347 -18.47 19.52 48.81
CA ASN A 347 -17.82 18.33 48.27
C ASN A 347 -17.11 18.66 46.94
N ARG A 348 -15.95 18.05 46.73
CA ARG A 348 -15.12 18.22 45.53
C ARG A 348 -15.09 16.92 44.75
N PHE A 349 -15.19 17.07 43.44
CA PHE A 349 -15.16 15.99 42.48
C PHE A 349 -14.13 16.29 41.40
N ARG A 350 -13.61 15.24 40.79
CA ARG A 350 -12.82 15.35 39.56
C ARG A 350 -13.28 14.31 38.54
N VAL A 351 -13.12 14.65 37.27
CA VAL A 351 -13.43 13.76 36.15
C VAL A 351 -12.20 13.62 35.28
N GLU A 352 -11.94 12.39 34.85
CA GLU A 352 -10.90 12.08 33.87
C GLU A 352 -11.46 11.14 32.79
N PHE A 353 -10.90 11.24 31.59
CA PHE A 353 -11.07 10.23 30.55
C PHE A 353 -9.92 9.25 30.68
N ASP A 354 -10.20 7.96 30.89
CA ASP A 354 -9.18 6.94 31.20
C ASP A 354 -8.31 6.53 30.01
N GLY A 355 -8.71 6.96 28.80
CA GLY A 355 -8.20 6.41 27.55
C GLY A 355 -9.10 5.31 27.02
N ALA A 356 -9.04 5.09 25.70
CA ALA A 356 -9.85 4.07 25.05
C ALA A 356 -9.20 3.59 23.76
N THR A 357 -9.63 2.42 23.28
CA THR A 357 -9.32 1.96 21.92
C THR A 357 -10.54 2.17 21.03
N VAL A 358 -10.38 2.98 19.98
CA VAL A 358 -11.44 3.16 18.98
C VAL A 358 -11.62 1.87 18.19
N ASP A 359 -12.87 1.40 18.11
CA ASP A 359 -13.27 0.14 17.51
C ASP A 359 -13.21 0.16 15.98
N TRP A 360 -13.50 1.31 15.36
CA TRP A 360 -13.44 1.48 13.92
C TRP A 360 -12.96 2.86 13.48
N TRP A 361 -12.04 2.89 12.52
CA TRP A 361 -11.56 4.12 11.87
C TRP A 361 -11.03 3.84 10.46
N ASP A 362 -10.98 4.85 9.60
CA ASP A 362 -10.37 4.79 8.28
C ASP A 362 -9.76 6.13 7.82
N TRP A 363 -8.88 6.06 6.81
CA TRP A 363 -8.26 7.21 6.18
C TRP A 363 -9.11 7.78 5.07
N GLY A 364 -9.49 9.05 5.20
CA GLY A 364 -10.22 9.77 4.17
C GLY A 364 -11.17 10.79 4.75
N SER A 365 -11.56 11.73 3.90
CA SER A 365 -12.65 12.65 4.16
C SER A 365 -14.02 11.97 4.09
N ARG A 366 -15.05 12.67 4.57
CA ARG A 366 -16.44 12.22 4.44
C ARG A 366 -16.85 12.00 2.98
N GLU A 367 -16.33 12.81 2.06
CA GLU A 367 -16.56 12.68 0.63
C GLU A 367 -15.96 11.39 0.04
N GLU A 368 -14.75 11.01 0.49
CA GLU A 368 -14.11 9.74 0.11
C GLU A 368 -14.89 8.52 0.62
N HIS A 369 -15.57 8.66 1.77
CA HIS A 369 -16.33 7.59 2.41
C HIS A 369 -17.84 7.61 2.13
N LYS A 370 -18.31 8.36 1.12
CA LYS A 370 -19.76 8.48 0.80
C LYS A 370 -20.49 7.15 0.59
N ASP A 371 -19.77 6.13 0.12
CA ASP A 371 -20.32 4.79 -0.18
C ASP A 371 -19.89 3.74 0.88
N THR A 372 -19.21 4.16 1.95
CA THR A 372 -18.73 3.26 3.01
C THR A 372 -19.85 2.96 4.00
N VAL A 373 -20.16 1.66 4.17
CA VAL A 373 -21.19 1.16 5.09
C VAL A 373 -20.56 0.17 6.05
N VAL A 374 -20.85 0.34 7.34
CA VAL A 374 -20.47 -0.59 8.43
C VAL A 374 -21.73 -1.06 9.15
N LYS A 375 -21.63 -2.10 9.98
CA LYS A 375 -22.75 -2.54 10.81
C LYS A 375 -22.50 -2.24 12.29
N LEU A 376 -23.52 -1.70 12.94
CA LEU A 376 -23.62 -1.55 14.38
C LEU A 376 -24.59 -2.59 14.94
N PRO A 377 -24.51 -2.95 16.23
CA PRO A 377 -25.49 -3.85 16.84
C PRO A 377 -26.90 -3.27 16.77
N CYS A 378 -27.94 -4.07 16.99
CA CYS A 378 -29.33 -3.65 16.80
C CYS A 378 -29.77 -2.47 17.69
N TRP A 379 -29.13 -2.24 18.84
CA TRP A 379 -29.35 -1.08 19.71
C TRP A 379 -28.49 0.14 19.35
N ILE A 380 -27.62 0.03 18.34
CA ILE A 380 -26.82 1.08 17.69
C ILE A 380 -25.82 1.82 18.62
N LYS A 381 -25.81 1.53 19.92
CA LYS A 381 -24.91 2.11 20.93
C LYS A 381 -23.77 1.16 21.33
N GLY A 382 -23.24 0.39 20.39
CA GLY A 382 -22.13 -0.54 20.65
C GLY A 382 -21.09 -0.48 19.54
N PRO A 383 -19.99 -1.25 19.63
CA PRO A 383 -18.90 -1.23 18.66
C PRO A 383 -19.36 -1.72 17.28
N VAL A 384 -18.64 -1.32 16.23
CA VAL A 384 -18.79 -1.86 14.88
C VAL A 384 -18.56 -3.37 14.89
N VAL A 385 -19.56 -4.10 14.41
CA VAL A 385 -19.54 -5.57 14.34
C VAL A 385 -19.11 -6.09 12.97
N ASP A 386 -19.25 -5.27 11.93
CA ASP A 386 -18.83 -5.58 10.56
C ASP A 386 -18.26 -4.32 9.89
N PRO A 387 -16.94 -4.28 9.59
CA PRO A 387 -15.97 -5.36 9.77
C PRO A 387 -15.52 -5.52 11.24
N LYS A 388 -15.45 -6.78 11.72
CA LYS A 388 -15.22 -7.14 13.14
C LYS A 388 -13.83 -6.76 13.71
N ASP A 389 -12.82 -6.62 12.85
CA ASP A 389 -11.42 -6.33 13.24
C ASP A 389 -10.90 -5.04 12.61
N ASN A 390 -11.74 -4.00 12.51
CA ASN A 390 -11.38 -2.75 11.86
C ASN A 390 -10.75 -2.96 10.47
N GLY A 391 -11.26 -3.95 9.71
CA GLY A 391 -10.72 -4.32 8.39
C GLY A 391 -9.26 -4.80 8.39
N GLY A 392 -8.71 -5.23 9.53
CA GLY A 392 -7.30 -5.60 9.69
C GLY A 392 -6.35 -4.41 9.94
N ARG A 393 -6.87 -3.19 10.07
CA ARG A 393 -6.07 -1.98 10.37
C ARG A 393 -5.60 -1.98 11.83
N GLU A 394 -4.50 -1.27 12.09
CA GLU A 394 -3.99 -1.07 13.45
C GLU A 394 -5.03 -0.41 14.36
N LYS A 395 -5.05 -0.80 15.64
CA LYS A 395 -5.94 -0.22 16.65
C LYS A 395 -5.55 1.22 16.96
N MET A 396 -6.51 2.14 16.90
CA MET A 396 -6.31 3.52 17.31
C MET A 396 -6.53 3.65 18.82
N ASN A 397 -5.44 3.87 19.56
CA ASN A 397 -5.49 4.07 21.00
C ASN A 397 -5.47 5.56 21.33
N VAL A 398 -6.40 5.97 22.19
CA VAL A 398 -6.54 7.34 22.69
C VAL A 398 -6.07 7.33 24.14
N SER A 399 -5.13 8.21 24.47
CA SER A 399 -4.58 8.33 25.82
C SER A 399 -5.59 8.97 26.78
N ALA A 400 -5.38 8.76 28.07
CA ALA A 400 -6.11 9.44 29.12
C ALA A 400 -5.99 10.98 29.00
N SER A 401 -7.02 11.70 29.42
CA SER A 401 -7.01 13.17 29.46
C SER A 401 -6.38 13.70 30.74
N ASP A 402 -6.12 15.01 30.78
CA ASP A 402 -5.98 15.71 32.05
C ASP A 402 -7.30 15.67 32.84
N VAL A 403 -7.21 15.88 34.16
CA VAL A 403 -8.38 15.88 35.06
C VAL A 403 -9.03 17.27 35.12
N VAL A 404 -10.35 17.32 35.22
CA VAL A 404 -11.10 18.54 35.55
C VAL A 404 -11.74 18.41 36.91
N GLU A 405 -11.71 19.48 37.71
CA GLU A 405 -12.27 19.49 39.05
C GLU A 405 -13.46 20.43 39.17
N PHE A 406 -14.46 20.03 39.94
CA PHE A 406 -15.59 20.88 40.31
C PHE A 406 -16.01 20.66 41.75
N SER A 407 -16.83 21.57 42.27
CA SER A 407 -17.36 21.51 43.63
C SER A 407 -18.86 21.67 43.67
N VAL A 408 -19.53 21.02 44.63
CA VAL A 408 -20.94 21.28 44.89
C VAL A 408 -21.07 22.64 45.58
N GLY A 409 -21.87 23.53 45.02
CA GLY A 409 -22.13 24.86 45.57
C GLY A 409 -22.55 24.78 47.03
N LYS A 410 -22.07 25.72 47.85
CA LYS A 410 -22.56 25.88 49.22
C LYS A 410 -23.89 26.63 49.16
N GLU A 411 -24.93 26.07 49.78
CA GLU A 411 -26.20 26.78 50.00
C GLU A 411 -26.01 28.08 50.79
#